data_AF-A0A662RWQ4-F1
#
_entry.id   AF-A0A662RWQ4-F1
#
_cell.length_a   1.000
_cell.length_b   1.000
_cell.length_c   1.000
_cell.angle_alpha   90.00
_cell.angle_beta   90.00
_cell.angle_gamma   90.00
#
_symmetry.space_group_name_H-M   'P 1'
#
loop_
_entity.id
_entity.type
_entity.pdbx_description
1 polymer ?
#
loop_
_entity_poly.entity_id
_entity_poly.type
_entity_poly.pdbx_seq_one_letter_code
_entity_poly.pdbx_strand_id
1 'polypeptide(L)'
;MSFEGYYQILCERGHYWTEDVYLVDDPVSELRCPKCGGRVVWYNLVDVTNGSYDEDGNRIDGYVELEIEEERVCPLCNSVLERRYKIPEYIVKYDWEEEVWTDFDREGRVIGSRKVPAPDEYDVSSKFKSWEEFDKWMEEKKKGKRNVGNPL
;
A
#
# COMPACT_ATOMS: atom_id res chain seq x y z
N MET A 1 10.45 14.29 1.06
CA MET A 1 9.05 13.85 1.22
C MET A 1 8.93 13.17 2.57
N SER A 2 7.80 13.34 3.27
CA SER A 2 7.47 12.54 4.46
C SER A 2 6.86 11.21 4.01
N PHE A 3 7.10 10.15 4.78
CA PHE A 3 6.41 8.88 4.61
C PHE A 3 4.92 9.05 4.91
N GLU A 4 4.04 8.33 4.23
CA GLU A 4 2.60 8.28 4.54
C GLU A 4 2.12 6.83 4.39
N GLY A 5 1.41 6.30 5.38
CA GLY A 5 0.99 4.90 5.36
C GLY A 5 0.07 4.51 6.51
N TYR A 6 -0.46 3.30 6.43
CA TYR A 6 -1.26 2.70 7.50
C TYR A 6 -1.08 1.18 7.52
N TYR A 7 -1.37 0.56 8.65
CA TYR A 7 -1.42 -0.89 8.78
C TYR A 7 -2.82 -1.40 8.49
N GLN A 8 -2.94 -2.41 7.63
CA GLN A 8 -4.09 -3.31 7.57
C GLN A 8 -3.91 -4.38 8.65
N ILE A 9 -4.88 -4.56 9.55
CA ILE A 9 -4.70 -5.44 10.71
C ILE A 9 -5.88 -6.41 10.84
N LEU A 10 -5.58 -7.68 11.15
CA LEU A 10 -6.56 -8.72 11.47
C LEU A 10 -6.26 -9.36 12.82
N CYS A 11 -7.30 -9.56 13.61
CA CYS A 11 -7.22 -10.38 14.83
C CYS A 11 -7.53 -11.85 14.57
N GLU A 12 -7.31 -12.70 15.57
CA GLU A 12 -7.60 -14.14 15.53
C GLU A 12 -9.06 -14.51 15.17
N ARG A 13 -10.00 -13.55 15.25
CA ARG A 13 -11.42 -13.73 14.87
C ARG A 13 -11.75 -13.11 13.50
N GLY A 14 -10.75 -12.70 12.73
CA GLY A 14 -10.94 -12.11 11.40
C GLY A 14 -11.52 -10.69 11.40
N HIS A 15 -11.55 -9.98 12.54
CA HIS A 15 -11.96 -8.57 12.54
C HIS A 15 -10.87 -7.70 11.94
N TYR A 16 -11.22 -6.99 10.87
CA TYR A 16 -10.34 -6.05 10.19
C TYR A 16 -10.49 -4.63 10.76
N TRP A 17 -9.35 -3.94 10.89
CA TRP A 17 -9.27 -2.49 11.08
C TRP A 17 -7.95 -1.96 10.50
N THR A 18 -7.83 -0.64 10.48
CA THR A 18 -6.62 0.06 10.05
C THR A 18 -6.10 0.95 11.16
N GLU A 19 -4.78 1.09 11.26
CA GLU A 19 -4.14 2.08 12.15
C GLU A 19 -3.11 2.88 11.36
N ASP A 20 -3.10 4.19 11.58
CA ASP A 20 -2.12 5.09 10.98
C ASP A 20 -0.72 4.77 11.52
N VAL A 21 0.30 4.76 10.65
CA VAL A 21 1.69 4.45 11.02
C VAL A 21 2.26 5.38 12.10
N TYR A 22 1.72 6.60 12.24
CA TYR A 22 2.13 7.58 13.23
C TYR A 22 1.41 7.47 14.57
N LEU A 23 0.33 6.68 14.64
CA LEU A 23 -0.47 6.48 15.86
C LEU A 23 -0.13 5.17 16.58
N VAL A 24 0.73 4.35 15.99
CA VAL A 24 1.14 3.05 16.53
C VAL A 24 2.44 3.22 17.32
N ASP A 25 2.30 3.44 18.63
CA ASP A 25 3.44 3.56 19.55
C ASP A 25 4.02 2.18 19.94
N ASP A 26 3.16 1.17 20.07
CA ASP A 26 3.51 -0.22 20.39
C ASP A 26 3.71 -1.04 19.10
N PRO A 27 4.48 -2.13 19.10
CA PRO A 27 4.55 -3.02 17.95
C PRO A 27 3.14 -3.47 17.51
N VAL A 28 2.85 -3.45 16.20
CA VAL A 28 1.52 -3.81 15.66
C VAL A 28 1.02 -5.17 16.16
N SER A 29 1.93 -6.13 16.35
CA SER A 29 1.65 -7.45 16.90
C SER A 29 1.12 -7.45 18.35
N GLU A 30 1.36 -6.38 19.10
CA GLU A 30 0.94 -6.25 20.51
C GLU A 30 -0.42 -5.58 20.65
N LEU A 31 -0.94 -4.94 19.60
CA LEU A 31 -2.26 -4.34 19.59
C LEU A 31 -3.37 -5.36 19.90
N ARG A 32 -4.53 -4.84 20.30
CA ARG A 32 -5.73 -5.63 20.58
C ARG A 32 -6.86 -5.16 19.70
N CYS A 33 -7.64 -6.12 19.21
CA CYS A 33 -8.77 -5.80 18.37
C CYS A 33 -9.75 -4.86 19.09
N PRO A 34 -10.10 -3.70 18.50
CA PRO A 34 -11.03 -2.76 19.13
C PRO A 34 -12.45 -3.30 19.24
N LYS A 35 -12.80 -4.34 18.45
CA LYS A 35 -14.14 -4.97 18.46
C LYS A 35 -14.28 -6.09 19.48
N CYS A 36 -13.26 -6.93 19.64
CA CYS A 36 -13.37 -8.16 20.45
C CYS A 36 -12.26 -8.39 21.47
N GLY A 37 -11.23 -7.52 21.52
CA GLY A 37 -10.07 -7.68 22.39
C GLY A 37 -9.12 -8.81 22.01
N GLY A 38 -9.36 -9.52 20.91
CA GLY A 38 -8.51 -10.60 20.41
C GLY A 38 -7.13 -10.11 19.98
N ARG A 39 -6.17 -11.03 19.94
CA ARG A 39 -4.78 -10.74 19.54
C ARG A 39 -4.69 -10.51 18.03
N VAL A 40 -3.76 -9.65 17.61
CA VAL A 40 -3.36 -9.51 16.21
C VAL A 40 -2.66 -10.79 15.77
N VAL A 41 -3.06 -11.31 14.61
CA VAL A 41 -2.46 -12.52 14.01
C VAL A 41 -1.95 -12.26 12.60
N TRP A 42 -2.36 -11.15 11.99
CA TRP A 42 -1.88 -10.72 10.69
C TRP A 42 -1.93 -9.20 10.60
N TYR A 43 -0.92 -8.62 9.97
CA TYR A 43 -0.91 -7.21 9.60
C TYR A 43 -0.08 -7.00 8.33
N ASN A 44 -0.38 -5.93 7.60
CA ASN A 44 0.32 -5.52 6.38
C ASN A 44 0.49 -4.00 6.38
N LEU A 45 1.67 -3.51 6.00
CA LEU A 45 1.92 -2.08 5.85
C LEU A 45 1.50 -1.64 4.45
N VAL A 46 0.69 -0.60 4.37
CA VAL A 46 0.30 0.05 3.12
C VAL A 46 1.01 1.39 3.04
N ASP A 47 1.89 1.54 2.06
CA ASP A 47 2.67 2.75 1.81
C ASP A 47 1.99 3.59 0.73
N VAL A 48 1.44 4.72 1.13
CA VAL A 48 0.72 5.65 0.23
C VAL A 48 1.53 6.91 -0.07
N THR A 49 2.81 6.95 0.31
CA THR A 49 3.71 8.10 0.14
C THR A 49 3.70 8.64 -1.30
N ASN A 50 3.61 7.74 -2.28
CA ASN A 50 3.61 8.08 -3.71
C ASN A 50 2.23 7.88 -4.36
N GLY A 51 1.17 7.82 -3.56
CA GLY A 51 -0.17 7.45 -4.00
C GLY A 51 -0.41 5.94 -4.05
N SER A 52 -1.67 5.57 -4.32
CA SER A 52 -2.11 4.16 -4.29
C SER A 52 -2.14 3.48 -5.65
N TYR A 53 -2.12 4.23 -6.74
CA TYR A 53 -2.33 3.72 -8.09
C TYR A 53 -1.32 4.31 -9.07
N ASP A 54 -0.91 3.51 -10.06
CA ASP A 54 -0.15 3.97 -11.22
C ASP A 54 -1.05 4.59 -12.31
N GLU A 55 -0.45 5.06 -13.39
CA GLU A 55 -1.16 5.67 -14.52
C GLU A 55 -2.11 4.67 -15.24
N ASP A 56 -1.83 3.38 -15.13
CA ASP A 56 -2.63 2.29 -15.71
C ASP A 56 -3.78 1.84 -14.78
N GLY A 57 -3.86 2.40 -13.57
CA GLY A 57 -4.87 2.07 -12.56
C GLY A 57 -4.57 0.80 -11.75
N ASN A 58 -3.35 0.26 -11.83
CA ASN A 58 -2.91 -0.82 -10.96
C ASN A 58 -2.52 -0.28 -9.59
N ARG A 59 -2.68 -1.11 -8.56
CA ARG A 59 -2.41 -0.73 -7.19
C ARG A 59 -0.93 -0.94 -6.83
N ILE A 60 -0.30 0.05 -6.20
CA ILE A 60 1.16 0.11 -5.97
C ILE A 60 1.56 0.26 -4.50
N ASP A 61 0.59 0.47 -3.62
CA ASP A 61 0.77 0.80 -2.20
C ASP A 61 0.99 -0.41 -1.28
N GLY A 62 1.07 -1.62 -1.84
CA GLY A 62 1.19 -2.85 -1.05
C GLY A 62 -0.12 -3.30 -0.38
N TYR A 63 -1.25 -2.66 -0.67
CA TYR A 63 -2.55 -3.07 -0.12
C TYR A 63 -2.93 -4.50 -0.51
N VAL A 64 -3.46 -5.24 0.47
CA VAL A 64 -3.98 -6.60 0.29
C VAL A 64 -5.51 -6.58 0.31
N GLU A 65 -6.12 -7.06 -0.78
CA GLU A 65 -7.57 -7.29 -0.83
C GLU A 65 -7.92 -8.54 -0.01
N LEU A 66 -8.61 -8.35 1.12
CA LEU A 66 -8.94 -9.41 2.04
C LEU A 66 -10.22 -10.14 1.61
N GLU A 67 -10.19 -11.47 1.61
CA GLU A 67 -11.37 -12.29 1.33
C GLU A 67 -12.31 -12.33 2.54
N ILE A 68 -13.61 -12.08 2.32
CA ILE A 68 -14.63 -12.17 3.35
C ILE A 68 -14.90 -13.64 3.69
N GLU A 69 -14.82 -13.98 4.98
CA GLU A 69 -15.17 -15.32 5.49
C GLU A 69 -16.64 -15.38 5.91
N GLU A 70 -17.10 -14.39 6.67
CA GLU A 70 -18.44 -14.34 7.22
C GLU A 70 -18.95 -12.90 7.23
N GLU A 71 -20.19 -12.69 6.79
CA GLU A 71 -20.87 -11.40 6.88
C GLU A 71 -22.24 -11.59 7.53
N ARG A 72 -22.46 -10.91 8.65
CA ARG A 72 -23.76 -10.85 9.32
C ARG A 72 -24.43 -9.53 9.00
N VAL A 73 -25.61 -9.60 8.39
CA VAL A 73 -26.45 -8.45 8.07
C VAL A 73 -27.68 -8.37 8.96
N CYS A 74 -28.20 -7.16 9.16
CA CYS A 74 -29.45 -6.96 9.87
C CYS A 74 -30.63 -7.43 8.99
N PRO A 75 -31.52 -8.32 9.48
CA PRO A 75 -32.63 -8.83 8.68
C PRO A 75 -33.70 -7.77 8.36
N LEU A 76 -33.72 -6.64 9.06
CA LEU A 76 -34.72 -5.58 8.88
C LEU A 76 -34.29 -4.49 7.89
N CYS A 77 -33.02 -4.05 7.98
CA CYS A 77 -32.51 -2.92 7.19
C CYS A 77 -31.37 -3.29 6.25
N ASN A 78 -30.95 -4.56 6.23
CA ASN A 78 -29.85 -5.09 5.42
C ASN A 78 -28.48 -4.41 5.66
N SER A 79 -28.33 -3.67 6.75
CA SER A 79 -27.04 -3.08 7.14
C SER A 79 -26.09 -4.16 7.65
N VAL A 80 -24.81 -4.07 7.29
CA VAL A 80 -23.77 -4.98 7.77
C VAL A 80 -23.54 -4.75 9.27
N LEU A 81 -23.78 -5.77 10.08
CA LEU A 81 -23.57 -5.75 11.53
C LEU A 81 -22.15 -6.19 11.89
N GLU A 82 -21.64 -7.20 11.19
CA GLU A 82 -20.31 -7.74 11.43
C GLU A 82 -19.78 -8.35 10.13
N ARG A 83 -18.49 -8.15 9.87
CA ARG A 83 -17.76 -8.79 8.79
C ARG A 83 -16.47 -9.36 9.35
N ARG A 84 -16.19 -10.61 9.02
CA ARG A 84 -14.95 -11.32 9.31
C ARG A 84 -14.27 -11.71 8.02
N TYR A 85 -12.97 -11.62 8.00
CA TYR A 85 -12.14 -11.92 6.85
C TYR A 85 -11.30 -13.15 7.11
N LYS A 86 -11.02 -13.91 6.05
CA LYS A 86 -10.06 -15.00 6.11
C LYS A 86 -8.69 -14.42 6.46
N ILE A 87 -8.03 -15.03 7.43
CA ILE A 87 -6.67 -14.64 7.81
C ILE A 87 -5.72 -15.12 6.71
N PRO A 88 -4.98 -14.23 6.02
CA PRO A 88 -4.04 -14.64 5.01
C PRO A 88 -2.97 -15.57 5.58
N GLU A 89 -2.53 -16.53 4.76
CA GLU A 89 -1.43 -17.43 5.10
C GLU A 89 -0.05 -16.87 4.71
N TYR A 90 -0.03 -15.61 4.28
CA TYR A 90 1.16 -14.93 3.81
C TYR A 90 1.28 -13.51 4.36
N ILE A 91 2.51 -13.00 4.36
CA ILE A 91 2.87 -11.63 4.69
C ILE A 91 3.48 -10.98 3.45
N VAL A 92 3.20 -9.70 3.22
CA VAL A 92 3.81 -8.94 2.13
C VAL A 92 4.97 -8.14 2.71
N LYS A 93 6.13 -8.16 2.06
CA LYS A 93 7.26 -7.28 2.40
C LYS A 93 7.74 -6.56 1.17
N TYR A 94 8.07 -5.28 1.34
CA TYR A 94 8.74 -4.52 0.29
C TYR A 94 10.25 -4.79 0.35
N ASP A 95 10.81 -5.16 -0.80
CA ASP A 95 12.24 -5.21 -1.02
C ASP A 95 12.69 -3.91 -1.68
N TRP A 96 13.48 -3.10 -0.95
CA TRP A 96 13.98 -1.82 -1.42
C TRP A 96 15.11 -1.95 -2.45
N GLU A 97 15.81 -3.08 -2.50
CA GLU A 97 16.90 -3.30 -3.46
C GLU A 97 16.34 -3.67 -4.83
N GLU A 98 15.27 -4.49 -4.83
CA GLU A 98 14.63 -4.97 -6.06
C GLU A 98 13.38 -4.16 -6.46
N GLU A 99 12.92 -3.23 -5.61
CA GLU A 99 11.69 -2.43 -5.78
C GLU A 99 10.44 -3.30 -6.04
N VAL A 100 10.32 -4.40 -5.27
CA VAL A 100 9.22 -5.36 -5.40
C VAL A 100 8.54 -5.63 -4.07
N TRP A 101 7.22 -5.80 -4.13
CA TRP A 101 6.47 -6.42 -3.04
C TRP A 101 6.56 -7.93 -3.18
N THR A 102 7.08 -8.60 -2.15
CA THR A 102 7.23 -10.06 -2.11
C THR A 102 6.29 -10.65 -1.09
N ASP A 103 5.51 -11.65 -1.50
CA ASP A 103 4.59 -12.40 -0.66
C ASP A 103 5.36 -13.61 -0.07
N PHE A 104 5.36 -13.73 1.25
CA PHE A 104 6.00 -14.83 1.98
C PHE A 104 4.96 -15.66 2.72
N ASP A 105 5.02 -16.98 2.65
CA ASP A 105 4.20 -17.85 3.49
C ASP A 105 4.62 -17.78 4.98
N ARG A 106 3.89 -18.51 5.83
CA ARG A 106 4.18 -18.61 7.28
C ARG A 106 5.55 -19.21 7.60
N GLU A 107 6.15 -19.96 6.68
CA GLU A 107 7.48 -20.55 6.83
C GLU A 107 8.58 -19.63 6.29
N GLY A 108 8.22 -18.45 5.78
CA GLY A 108 9.14 -17.47 5.23
C GLY A 108 9.59 -17.78 3.80
N ARG A 109 8.87 -18.63 3.06
CA ARG A 109 9.16 -18.94 1.66
C ARG A 109 8.44 -17.96 0.75
N VAL A 110 9.10 -17.52 -0.32
CA VAL A 110 8.48 -16.68 -1.35
C VAL A 110 7.40 -17.46 -2.09
N ILE A 111 6.18 -16.93 -2.11
CA ILE A 111 5.03 -17.51 -2.83
C ILE A 111 4.53 -16.63 -3.98
N GLY A 112 4.99 -15.38 -4.05
CA GLY A 112 4.63 -14.45 -5.10
C GLY A 112 5.48 -13.17 -5.03
N SER A 113 5.52 -12.43 -6.13
CA SER A 113 6.07 -11.08 -6.15
C SER A 113 5.28 -10.20 -7.11
N ARG A 114 5.23 -8.91 -6.79
CA ARG A 114 4.53 -7.87 -7.55
C ARG A 114 5.53 -6.74 -7.76
N LYS A 115 5.83 -6.43 -9.02
CA LYS A 115 6.67 -5.29 -9.35
C LYS A 115 5.91 -4.01 -9.00
N VAL A 116 6.57 -3.12 -8.27
CA VAL A 116 6.12 -1.73 -8.21
C VAL A 116 6.51 -1.12 -9.56
N PRO A 117 5.60 -0.39 -10.24
CA PRO A 117 6.02 0.44 -11.35
C PRO A 117 7.09 1.38 -10.82
N ALA A 118 8.24 1.38 -11.47
CA ALA A 118 9.43 2.01 -10.93
C ALA A 118 9.14 3.49 -10.56
N PRO A 119 9.79 4.03 -9.51
CA PRO A 119 9.60 5.42 -9.08
C PRO A 119 10.04 6.46 -10.12
N ASP A 120 10.44 6.04 -11.32
CA ASP A 120 11.08 6.85 -12.35
C ASP A 120 10.18 7.88 -13.03
N GLU A 121 8.92 8.04 -12.59
CA GLU A 121 8.07 9.16 -13.00
C GLU A 121 7.90 10.29 -11.96
N TYR A 122 8.25 10.09 -10.67
CA TYR A 122 7.87 11.08 -9.64
C TYR A 122 8.99 11.67 -8.78
N ASP A 123 10.20 11.10 -8.74
CA ASP A 123 11.35 11.78 -8.11
C ASP A 123 12.66 11.65 -8.89
N VAL A 124 12.80 12.50 -9.91
CA VAL A 124 14.07 12.68 -10.62
C VAL A 124 14.98 13.71 -9.94
N SER A 125 14.58 14.36 -8.85
CA SER A 125 15.37 15.42 -8.21
C SER A 125 16.71 14.89 -7.68
N SER A 126 16.72 13.64 -7.23
CA SER A 126 17.91 12.88 -6.81
C SER A 126 18.92 12.60 -7.93
N LYS A 127 18.52 12.71 -9.20
CA LYS A 127 19.39 12.54 -10.38
C LYS A 127 20.16 13.81 -10.73
N PHE A 128 19.86 14.94 -10.10
CA PHE A 128 20.51 16.22 -10.35
C PHE A 128 21.40 16.62 -9.17
N LYS A 129 22.57 17.19 -9.45
CA LYS A 129 23.53 17.59 -8.42
C LYS A 129 23.14 18.90 -7.74
N SER A 130 22.19 19.64 -8.31
CA SER A 130 21.63 20.86 -7.75
C SER A 130 20.22 21.14 -8.29
N TRP A 131 19.48 21.98 -7.56
CA TRP A 131 18.16 22.47 -7.98
C TRP A 131 18.20 23.27 -9.28
N GLU A 132 19.30 23.99 -9.55
CA GLU A 132 19.49 24.70 -10.83
C GLU A 132 19.59 23.74 -12.03
N GLU A 133 20.21 22.58 -11.86
CA GLU A 133 20.26 21.54 -12.91
C GLU A 133 18.87 20.94 -13.17
N PHE A 134 18.10 20.69 -12.11
CA PHE A 134 16.72 20.22 -12.20
C PHE A 134 15.80 21.23 -12.90
N ASP A 135 15.86 22.51 -12.53
CA ASP A 135 15.04 23.58 -13.13
C ASP A 135 15.35 23.75 -14.62
N LYS A 136 16.63 23.66 -15.01
CA LYS A 136 17.06 23.73 -16.40
C LYS A 136 16.53 22.56 -17.22
N TRP A 137 16.55 21.35 -16.67
CA TRP A 137 15.96 20.17 -17.29
C TRP A 137 14.44 20.30 -17.44
N MET A 138 13.75 20.81 -16.43
CA MET A 138 12.31 21.10 -16.48
C MET A 138 11.95 22.14 -17.55
N GLU A 139 12.76 23.19 -17.72
CA GLU A 139 12.60 24.16 -18.80
C GLU A 139 12.81 23.54 -20.19
N GLU A 140 13.80 22.67 -20.36
CA GLU A 140 14.06 21.97 -21.63
C GLU A 140 12.92 21.01 -21.98
N LYS A 141 12.36 20.29 -21.00
CA LYS A 141 11.17 19.44 -21.19
C LYS A 141 9.92 20.25 -21.55
N LYS A 142 9.73 21.43 -20.96
CA LYS A 142 8.64 22.37 -21.33
C LYS A 142 8.80 22.92 -22.76
N LYS A 143 10.03 23.12 -23.22
CA LYS A 143 10.33 23.55 -24.61
C LYS A 143 10.12 22.41 -25.62
N GLY A 144 10.43 21.16 -25.23
CA GLY A 144 10.23 19.97 -26.07
C GLY A 144 8.77 19.59 -26.34
N LYS A 145 7.83 19.95 -25.45
CA LYS A 145 6.38 19.69 -25.63
C LYS A 145 5.67 20.66 -26.60
N ARG A 146 6.35 21.67 -27.17
CA ARG A 146 5.74 22.60 -28.14
C ARG A 146 5.80 22.16 -29.62
N ASN A 147 6.48 21.06 -29.94
CA ASN A 147 6.67 20.60 -31.33
C ASN A 147 6.07 19.21 -31.61
N VAL A 148 4.83 18.97 -31.18
CA VAL A 148 3.99 17.98 -31.85
C VAL A 148 2.87 18.76 -32.53
N GLY A 149 3.23 19.33 -33.68
CA GLY A 149 2.28 19.97 -34.58
C GLY A 149 1.23 18.95 -34.95
N ASN A 150 -0.03 19.31 -34.72
CA ASN A 150 -1.20 18.57 -35.14
C ASN A 150 -1.31 18.70 -36.67
N PRO A 151 -1.17 17.63 -37.47
CA PRO A 151 -1.61 17.66 -38.85
C PRO A 151 -3.08 17.20 -38.88
N LEU A 152 -3.92 18.13 -39.36
CA LEU A 152 -5.31 17.90 -39.78
C LEU A 152 -5.42 16.78 -40.82
#